data_AF-A0A2J8S8Q1-F1
#
_entry.id   AF-A0A2J8S8Q1-F1
#
_cell.length_a   1.000
_cell.length_b   1.000
_cell.length_c   1.000
_cell.angle_alpha   90.00
_cell.angle_beta   90.00
_cell.angle_gamma   90.00
#
_symmetry.space_group_name_H-M   'P 1'
#
loop_
_entity.id
_entity.type
_entity.pdbx_description
1 polymer ?
#
loop_
_entity_poly.entity_id
_entity_poly.type
_entity_poly.pdbx_seq_one_letter_code
_entity_poly.pdbx_strand_id
1 'polypeptide(L)'
;MQQFGGLEATGILDEATLALMKTPRCSLPDLPVLTQARRRRQAPAPTKWNKRNLSWRVRTFPRDSPLGRDTVRALMYYALKVWSDIAPLNFHEVAGSAADIQIDFSKAEHNDGYP
;
A
#
# COMPACT_ATOMS: atom_id res chain seq x y z
N MET A 1 5.08 -18.89 -2.01
CA MET A 1 5.72 -17.96 -2.97
C MET A 1 5.49 -18.42 -4.40
N GLN A 2 6.05 -19.56 -4.86
CA GLN A 2 5.85 -20.06 -6.24
C GLN A 2 4.37 -20.13 -6.65
N GLN A 3 3.54 -20.82 -5.87
CA GLN A 3 2.10 -20.91 -6.12
C GLN A 3 1.40 -19.53 -6.18
N PHE A 4 1.77 -18.60 -5.29
CA PHE A 4 1.19 -17.25 -5.28
C PHE A 4 1.61 -16.46 -6.53
N GLY A 5 2.85 -16.63 -6.97
CA GLY A 5 3.40 -16.03 -8.17
C GLY A 5 3.00 -16.72 -9.48
N GLY A 6 2.10 -17.71 -9.44
CA GLY A 6 1.66 -18.43 -10.63
C GLY A 6 2.68 -19.40 -11.23
N LEU A 7 3.70 -19.81 -10.47
CA LEU A 7 4.67 -20.83 -10.87
C LEU A 7 4.26 -22.20 -10.32
N GLU A 8 4.70 -23.26 -10.98
CA GLU A 8 4.61 -24.63 -10.47
C GLU A 8 5.30 -24.72 -9.10
N ALA A 9 4.62 -25.34 -8.13
CA ALA A 9 5.07 -25.39 -6.75
C ALA A 9 6.10 -26.52 -6.54
N THR A 10 7.28 -26.37 -7.15
CA THR A 10 8.37 -27.35 -7.13
C THR A 10 9.11 -27.39 -5.79
N GLY A 11 9.06 -26.30 -5.01
CA GLY A 11 9.84 -26.13 -3.79
C GLY A 11 11.33 -25.86 -4.03
N ILE A 12 11.75 -25.75 -5.30
CA ILE A 12 13.14 -25.53 -5.71
C ILE A 12 13.31 -24.08 -6.13
N LEU A 13 14.43 -23.46 -5.75
CA LEU A 13 14.81 -22.13 -6.23
C LEU A 13 15.35 -22.21 -7.67
N ASP A 14 14.46 -22.45 -8.62
CA ASP A 14 14.78 -22.52 -10.05
C ASP A 14 14.89 -21.13 -10.70
N GLU A 15 15.31 -21.09 -11.97
CA GLU A 15 15.53 -19.85 -12.72
C GLU A 15 14.24 -19.01 -12.84
N ALA A 16 13.09 -19.66 -13.05
CA ALA A 16 11.80 -18.97 -13.12
C ALA A 16 11.44 -18.32 -11.77
N THR A 17 11.69 -19.03 -10.68
CA THR A 17 11.49 -18.54 -9.31
C THR A 17 12.40 -17.36 -8.99
N LEU A 18 13.69 -17.44 -9.37
CA LEU A 18 14.64 -16.34 -9.21
C LEU A 18 14.26 -15.12 -10.06
N ALA A 19 13.85 -15.33 -11.31
CA ALA A 19 13.39 -14.27 -12.19
C ALA A 19 12.18 -13.53 -11.59
N LEU A 20 11.19 -14.28 -11.10
CA LEU A 20 10.02 -13.73 -10.42
C LEU A 20 10.43 -12.95 -9.15
N MET A 21 11.32 -13.48 -8.30
CA MET A 21 11.75 -12.78 -7.08
C MET A 21 12.47 -11.46 -7.35
N LYS A 22 13.15 -11.31 -8.49
CA LYS A 22 13.86 -10.09 -8.89
C LYS A 22 12.95 -8.99 -9.44
N THR A 23 11.69 -9.28 -9.78
CA THR A 23 10.78 -8.25 -10.31
C THR A 23 10.33 -7.29 -9.21
N PRO A 24 10.33 -5.96 -9.45
CA PRO A 24 9.76 -4.99 -8.51
C PRO A 24 8.32 -5.33 -8.15
N ARG A 25 7.97 -5.21 -6.86
CA ARG A 25 6.67 -5.61 -6.31
C ARG A 25 6.28 -4.75 -5.11
N CYS A 26 5.03 -4.88 -4.66
CA CYS A 26 4.58 -4.30 -3.40
C CYS A 26 5.27 -4.97 -2.21
N SER A 27 5.51 -4.21 -1.12
CA SER A 27 6.12 -4.71 0.11
C SER A 27 5.14 -5.44 1.04
N LEU A 28 3.83 -5.33 0.80
CA LEU A 28 2.84 -6.03 1.60
C LEU A 28 2.98 -7.56 1.44
N PRO A 29 2.95 -8.34 2.54
CA PRO A 29 3.03 -9.79 2.44
C PRO A 29 1.90 -10.39 1.59
N ASP A 30 2.26 -11.31 0.70
CA ASP A 30 1.34 -12.04 -0.18
C ASP A 30 0.29 -12.86 0.58
N LEU A 31 0.67 -13.38 1.75
CA LEU A 31 -0.19 -14.16 2.64
C LEU A 31 -0.37 -13.43 3.96
N PRO A 32 -1.56 -13.53 4.58
CA PRO A 32 -1.78 -12.94 5.90
C PRO A 32 -0.78 -13.52 6.89
N VAL A 33 -0.23 -12.65 7.73
CA VAL A 33 0.66 -13.09 8.81
C VAL A 33 -0.16 -13.93 9.78
N LEU A 34 -0.02 -15.26 9.68
CA LEU A 34 -0.49 -16.20 10.69
C LEU A 34 0.38 -15.98 11.93
N THR A 35 -0.04 -15.08 12.81
CA THR A 35 0.70 -14.75 14.02
C THR A 35 0.79 -15.98 14.93
N GLN A 36 1.92 -16.69 14.88
CA GLN A 36 2.38 -17.59 15.95
C GLN A 36 2.98 -16.81 17.15
N ALA A 37 2.99 -15.48 17.10
CA ALA A 37 3.35 -14.66 18.24
C ALA A 37 2.16 -14.61 19.22
N ARG A 38 2.40 -15.03 20.48
CA ARG A 38 1.50 -14.88 21.63
C ARG A 38 0.68 -13.60 21.52
N ARG A 39 -0.61 -13.75 21.17
CA ARG A 39 -1.56 -12.63 21.08
C ARG A 39 -1.60 -11.93 22.45
N ARG A 40 -0.92 -10.79 22.58
CA ARG A 40 -1.52 -9.69 23.34
C ARG A 40 -2.92 -9.52 22.75
N ARG A 41 -3.95 -9.53 23.59
CA ARG A 41 -5.37 -9.45 23.21
C ARG A 41 -5.69 -8.08 22.58
N GLN A 42 -5.06 -7.76 21.47
CA GLN A 42 -5.32 -6.59 20.66
C GLN A 42 -6.38 -7.00 19.64
N ALA A 43 -7.50 -6.27 19.63
CA ALA A 43 -8.53 -6.45 18.62
C ALA A 43 -7.87 -6.32 17.22
N PRO A 44 -8.29 -7.14 16.24
CA PRO A 44 -7.85 -6.95 14.86
C PRO A 44 -8.06 -5.49 14.46
N ALA A 45 -7.07 -4.89 13.80
CA ALA A 45 -7.25 -3.56 13.23
C ALA A 45 -8.48 -3.60 12.30
N PRO A 46 -9.36 -2.59 12.35
CA PRO A 46 -10.54 -2.57 11.50
C PRO A 46 -10.11 -2.59 10.03
N THR A 47 -10.52 -3.64 9.31
CA THR A 47 -10.19 -3.83 7.89
C THR A 47 -11.12 -3.06 6.95
N LYS A 48 -12.08 -2.30 7.51
CA LYS A 48 -13.11 -1.57 6.78
C LYS A 48 -13.36 -0.22 7.41
N TRP A 49 -13.46 0.80 6.57
CA TRP A 49 -13.90 2.14 6.98
C TRP A 49 -15.37 2.13 7.44
N ASN A 50 -15.63 2.74 8.60
CA ASN A 50 -16.98 2.94 9.13
C ASN A 50 -17.70 4.16 8.53
N LYS A 51 -17.04 4.88 7.62
CA LYS A 51 -17.56 6.05 6.90
C LYS A 51 -17.25 5.94 5.41
N ARG A 52 -18.02 6.68 4.62
CA ARG A 52 -17.93 6.70 3.15
C ARG A 52 -17.13 7.89 2.62
N ASN A 53 -17.16 9.01 3.33
CA ASN A 53 -16.40 10.20 2.97
C ASN A 53 -15.01 10.10 3.63
N LEU A 54 -13.99 9.86 2.82
CA LEU A 54 -12.61 9.69 3.24
C LEU A 54 -11.79 10.90 2.79
N SER A 55 -11.12 11.53 3.74
CA SER A 55 -10.19 12.62 3.45
C SER A 55 -8.81 12.05 3.14
N TRP A 56 -8.12 12.62 2.17
CA TRP A 56 -6.75 12.25 1.84
C TRP A 56 -5.86 13.46 1.69
N ARG A 57 -4.55 13.27 1.86
CA ARG A 57 -3.56 14.31 1.58
C ARG A 57 -2.21 13.73 1.21
N VAL A 58 -1.48 14.47 0.38
CA VAL A 58 -0.05 14.24 0.11
C VAL A 58 0.76 15.05 1.11
N ARG A 59 1.50 14.39 2.01
CA ARG A 59 2.32 15.06 3.04
C ARG A 59 3.70 15.40 2.52
N THR A 60 4.35 14.45 1.86
CA THR A 60 5.65 14.62 1.22
C THR A 60 5.52 14.30 -0.26
N PHE A 61 6.50 14.69 -1.07
CA PHE A 61 6.50 14.46 -2.52
C PHE A 61 7.79 13.75 -2.92
N PRO A 62 7.79 12.96 -4.02
CA PRO A 62 9.00 12.30 -4.49
C PRO A 62 10.12 13.32 -4.72
N ARG A 63 11.30 13.08 -4.13
CA ARG A 63 12.44 14.02 -4.24
C ARG A 63 13.27 13.82 -5.51
N ASP A 64 13.36 12.59 -6.01
CA ASP A 64 14.18 12.23 -7.19
C ASP A 64 13.33 11.96 -8.43
N SER A 65 12.14 12.55 -8.49
CA SER A 65 11.22 12.40 -9.62
C SER A 65 11.12 13.72 -10.39
N PRO A 66 11.01 13.69 -11.73
CA PRO A 66 10.68 14.88 -12.51
C PRO A 66 9.21 15.31 -12.36
N LEU A 67 8.38 14.54 -11.63
CA LEU A 67 6.96 14.83 -11.50
C LEU A 67 6.70 16.04 -10.60
N GLY A 68 5.96 17.01 -11.14
CA GLY A 68 5.46 18.15 -10.37
C GLY A 68 4.44 17.75 -9.32
N ARG A 69 4.28 18.58 -8.28
CA ARG A 69 3.34 18.32 -7.16
C ARG A 69 1.90 18.12 -7.64
N ASP A 70 1.46 18.91 -8.62
CA ASP A 70 0.11 18.83 -9.14
C ASP A 70 -0.12 17.55 -9.96
N THR A 71 0.91 17.09 -10.68
CA THR A 71 0.88 15.78 -11.35
C THR A 71 0.76 14.66 -10.32
N VAL A 72 1.53 14.71 -9.22
CA VAL A 72 1.42 13.72 -8.13
C VAL A 72 0.02 13.72 -7.52
N ARG A 73 -0.54 14.90 -7.22
CA ARG A 73 -1.92 15.01 -6.71
C ARG A 73 -2.94 14.45 -7.69
N ALA A 74 -2.81 14.76 -8.98
CA ALA A 74 -3.71 14.23 -10.01
C ALA A 74 -3.62 12.70 -10.10
N LEU A 75 -2.41 12.13 -10.05
CA LEU A 75 -2.21 10.67 -10.04
C LEU A 75 -2.84 10.03 -8.80
N MET A 76 -2.68 10.62 -7.61
CA MET A 76 -3.30 10.12 -6.39
C MET A 76 -4.83 10.23 -6.44
N TYR A 77 -5.36 11.32 -6.99
CA TYR A 77 -6.79 11.47 -7.25
C TYR A 77 -7.32 10.35 -8.15
N TYR A 78 -6.66 10.09 -9.29
CA TYR A 78 -7.10 9.03 -10.21
C TYR A 78 -6.96 7.63 -9.60
N ALA A 79 -5.92 7.38 -8.80
CA ALA A 79 -5.75 6.11 -8.09
C ALA A 79 -6.89 5.85 -7.10
N LEU A 80 -7.33 6.87 -6.36
CA LEU A 80 -8.48 6.77 -5.46
C LEU A 80 -9.80 6.70 -6.23
N LYS A 81 -9.89 7.37 -7.39
CA LYS A 81 -11.08 7.39 -8.24
C LYS A 81 -11.49 5.99 -8.73
N VAL A 82 -10.52 5.13 -9.06
CA VAL A 82 -10.75 3.73 -9.43
C VAL A 82 -11.67 3.02 -8.41
N TRP A 83 -11.50 3.33 -7.13
CA TRP A 83 -12.32 2.74 -6.06
C TRP A 83 -13.67 3.43 -5.90
N SER A 84 -13.73 4.77 -6.00
CA SER A 84 -15.01 5.50 -5.89
C SER A 84 -15.95 5.24 -7.06
N ASP A 85 -15.43 4.82 -8.21
CA ASP A 85 -16.26 4.53 -9.39
C ASP A 85 -17.10 3.25 -9.22
N ILE A 86 -16.68 2.33 -8.35
CA ILE A 86 -17.32 1.02 -8.14
C ILE A 86 -17.79 0.77 -6.71
N ALA A 87 -17.39 1.60 -5.76
CA ALA A 87 -17.80 1.51 -4.36
C ALA A 87 -18.39 2.85 -3.90
N PRO A 88 -19.32 2.85 -2.92
CA PRO A 88 -19.90 4.08 -2.39
C PRO A 88 -18.93 4.80 -1.45
N LEU A 89 -17.72 5.11 -1.93
CA LEU A 89 -16.67 5.85 -1.24
C LEU A 89 -16.46 7.18 -1.96
N ASN A 90 -16.33 8.25 -1.20
CA ASN A 90 -16.04 9.59 -1.71
C ASN A 90 -14.70 10.06 -1.14
N PHE A 91 -13.74 10.32 -2.02
CA PHE A 91 -12.41 10.80 -1.64
C PHE A 91 -12.31 12.31 -1.91
N HIS A 92 -11.78 13.06 -0.94
CA HIS A 92 -11.55 14.51 -1.09
C HIS A 92 -10.21 14.91 -0.48
N GLU A 93 -9.45 15.74 -1.21
CA GLU A 93 -8.15 16.23 -0.73
C GLU A 93 -8.37 17.30 0.34
N VAL A 94 -7.55 17.29 1.39
CA VAL A 94 -7.57 18.30 2.46
C VAL A 94 -6.19 18.93 2.68
N ALA A 95 -6.17 20.22 3.00
CA ALA A 95 -4.93 20.95 3.30
C ALA A 95 -4.47 20.81 4.77
N GLY A 96 -5.37 20.39 5.67
CA GLY A 96 -5.14 20.33 7.12
C GLY A 96 -4.24 19.17 7.59
N SER A 97 -3.93 19.14 8.88
CA SER A 97 -3.01 18.15 9.48
C SER A 97 -3.58 16.74 9.55
N ALA A 98 -4.89 16.58 9.79
CA ALA A 98 -5.54 15.28 9.97
C ALA A 98 -6.33 14.88 8.71
N ALA A 99 -5.87 13.81 8.05
CA ALA A 99 -6.60 13.12 6.97
C ALA A 99 -6.71 11.63 7.29
N ASP A 100 -7.75 10.97 6.74
CA ASP A 100 -7.94 9.52 6.90
C ASP A 100 -6.84 8.72 6.19
N ILE A 101 -6.42 9.20 5.02
CA ILE A 101 -5.34 8.62 4.22
C ILE A 101 -4.22 9.65 4.10
N GLN A 102 -3.05 9.29 4.60
CA GLN A 102 -1.85 10.13 4.54
C GLN A 102 -0.84 9.47 3.62
N ILE A 103 -0.42 10.21 2.60
CA ILE A 103 0.45 9.70 1.54
C ILE A 103 1.82 10.35 1.71
N ASP A 104 2.85 9.52 1.85
CA ASP A 104 4.24 9.94 1.99
C ASP A 104 5.13 9.22 0.99
N PHE A 105 6.17 9.92 0.57
CA PHE A 105 7.28 9.41 -0.21
C PHE A 105 8.54 9.46 0.67
N SER A 106 8.99 8.28 1.08
CA SER A 106 10.12 8.07 1.98
C SER A 106 11.15 7.13 1.36
N LYS A 107 12.34 7.06 1.96
CA LYS A 107 13.41 6.15 1.55
C LYS A 107 13.97 5.45 2.79
N ALA A 108 14.19 4.14 2.69
CA ALA A 108 14.70 3.33 3.78
C ALA A 108 13.87 3.57 5.06
N GLU A 109 14.46 3.45 6.24
CA GLU A 109 13.75 3.60 7.52
C GLU A 109 12.83 4.84 7.58
N HIS A 110 11.53 4.60 7.76
CA HIS A 110 10.50 5.63 7.79
C HIS A 110 9.55 5.55 9.00
N ASN A 111 10.02 4.95 10.10
CA ASN A 111 9.41 4.97 11.44
C ASN A 111 8.09 4.20 11.60
N ASP A 112 7.84 3.19 10.76
CA ASP A 112 6.70 2.28 10.89
C ASP A 112 7.11 0.81 11.10
N GLY A 113 8.42 0.54 11.16
CA GLY A 113 8.99 -0.80 11.29
C GLY A 113 9.09 -1.58 9.97
N TYR A 114 8.78 -0.95 8.84
CA TYR A 114 8.93 -1.50 7.49
C TYR A 114 9.80 -0.54 6.65
N PRO A 115 11.13 -0.72 6.58
CA PRO A 115 12.03 0.20 5.90
C PRO A 115 11.83 0.28 4.37
#